data_AF-A0A952C4F7-F1
#
_entry.id   AF-A0A952C4F7-F1
#
_cell.length_a   1.000
_cell.length_b   1.000
_cell.length_c   1.000
_cell.angle_alpha   90.00
_cell.angle_beta   90.00
_cell.angle_gamma   90.00
#
_symmetry.space_group_name_H-M   'P 1'
#
loop_
_entity.id
_entity.type
_entity.pdbx_description
1 polymer ?
#
loop_
_entity_poly.entity_id
_entity_poly.type
_entity_poly.pdbx_seq_one_letter_code
_entity_poly.pdbx_strand_id
1 'polypeptide(L)' 'AARRTPWDSNCLAQAIAAKMMLRRQGIPSTLYLGVVRPVHADALGAHAWLRCGSHILTGERGHGRYAVVGSFTDRRS' A
#
# COMPACT_ATOMS: atom_id res chain seq x y z
N ALA A 1 -18.21 -15.01 -4.85
CA ALA A 1 -17.20 -15.85 -4.16
C ALA A 1 -15.84 -15.18 -4.27
N ALA A 2 -15.40 -14.46 -3.23
CA ALA A 2 -14.11 -13.76 -3.15
C ALA A 2 -13.27 -14.41 -2.04
N ARG A 3 -12.79 -15.63 -2.27
CA ARG A 3 -12.32 -16.51 -1.17
C ARG A 3 -11.06 -17.32 -1.46
N ARG A 4 -10.12 -16.88 -2.31
CA ARG A 4 -8.84 -17.61 -2.49
C ARG A 4 -7.62 -16.76 -2.81
N THR A 5 -7.61 -15.51 -2.38
CA THR A 5 -6.41 -14.69 -2.53
C THR A 5 -6.40 -13.63 -1.46
N PRO A 6 -5.31 -13.55 -0.69
CA PRO A 6 -5.11 -12.46 0.26
C PRO A 6 -4.72 -11.17 -0.47
N TRP A 7 -5.23 -10.94 -1.68
CA TRP A 7 -5.31 -9.59 -2.19
C TRP A 7 -6.41 -8.94 -1.35
N ASP A 8 -6.00 -8.17 -0.38
CA ASP A 8 -6.86 -7.22 0.29
C ASP A 8 -7.17 -6.15 -0.76
N SER A 9 -8.12 -6.42 -1.67
CA SER A 9 -8.55 -5.48 -2.72
C SER A 9 -8.89 -4.12 -2.13
N ASN A 10 -9.22 -4.07 -0.84
CA ASN A 10 -9.54 -2.87 -0.10
C ASN A 10 -8.28 -2.03 0.17
N CYS A 11 -7.18 -2.59 0.70
CA CYS A 11 -5.99 -1.80 1.02
C CYS A 11 -5.35 -1.16 -0.24
N LEU A 12 -5.29 -1.89 -1.35
CA LEU A 12 -4.76 -1.36 -2.61
C LEU A 12 -5.67 -0.28 -3.19
N ALA A 13 -6.99 -0.53 -3.24
CA ALA A 13 -7.95 0.44 -3.73
C ALA A 13 -7.96 1.72 -2.86
N GLN A 14 -7.90 1.58 -1.54
CA GLN A 14 -7.79 2.70 -0.60
C GLN A 14 -6.51 3.50 -0.82
N ALA A 15 -5.36 2.84 -0.98
CA ALA A 15 -4.10 3.54 -1.16
C ALA A 15 -4.00 4.22 -2.54
N ILE A 16 -4.60 3.64 -3.59
CA ILE A 16 -4.75 4.29 -4.90
C ILE A 16 -5.71 5.48 -4.81
N ALA A 17 -6.88 5.32 -4.17
CA ALA A 17 -7.86 6.39 -4.00
C ALA A 17 -7.27 7.57 -3.21
N ALA A 18 -6.59 7.30 -2.10
CA ALA A 18 -5.87 8.30 -1.33
C ALA A 18 -4.78 8.98 -2.16
N LYS A 19 -4.02 8.23 -2.98
CA LYS A 19 -3.03 8.81 -3.90
C LYS A 19 -3.68 9.75 -4.89
N MET A 20 -4.81 9.36 -5.50
CA MET A 20 -5.55 10.22 -6.43
C MET A 20 -6.06 11.50 -5.75
N MET A 21 -6.58 11.40 -4.53
CA MET A 21 -7.02 12.56 -3.74
C MET A 21 -5.88 13.53 -3.44
N LEU A 22 -4.70 13.03 -3.05
CA LEU A 22 -3.53 13.87 -2.79
C LEU A 22 -2.97 14.51 -4.05
N ARG A 23 -2.92 13.76 -5.16
CA ARG A 23 -2.50 14.29 -6.47
C ARG A 23 -3.39 15.46 -6.91
N ARG A 24 -4.71 15.36 -6.70
CA ARG A 24 -5.65 16.46 -6.98
C ARG A 24 -5.38 17.71 -6.15
N GLN A 25 -4.81 17.56 -4.96
CA GLN A 25 -4.42 18.68 -4.10
C GLN A 25 -2.98 19.17 -4.36
N GLY A 26 -2.27 18.61 -5.35
CA GLY A 26 -0.87 18.94 -5.61
C GLY A 26 0.09 18.43 -4.53
N ILE A 27 -0.36 17.50 -3.68
CA ILE A 27 0.43 16.97 -2.57
C ILE A 27 1.20 15.73 -3.05
N PRO A 28 2.55 15.77 -3.06
CA PRO A 28 3.35 14.63 -3.48
C PRO A 28 3.20 13.48 -2.50
N SER A 29 2.94 12.28 -3.03
CA SER A 29 2.79 11.07 -2.22
C SER A 29 3.44 9.86 -2.90
N THR A 30 3.84 8.90 -2.09
CA THR A 30 4.49 7.65 -2.51
C THR A 30 3.66 6.48 -2.03
N LEU A 31 3.15 5.71 -2.98
CA LEU A 31 2.46 4.46 -2.70
C LEU A 31 3.50 3.35 -2.55
N TYR A 32 3.45 2.61 -1.47
CA TYR A 32 4.29 1.44 -1.21
C TYR A 32 3.45 0.18 -1.24
N LEU A 33 4.02 -0.86 -1.84
CA LEU A 33 3.48 -2.21 -1.85
C LEU A 33 4.47 -3.10 -1.13
N GLY A 34 4.01 -3.74 -0.07
CA GLY A 34 4.78 -4.73 0.66
C GLY A 34 4.11 -6.09 0.60
N VAL A 35 4.92 -7.14 0.68
CA VAL A 35 4.42 -8.50 0.86
C VAL A 35 5.08 -9.10 2.10
N VAL A 36 4.35 -9.96 2.78
CA VAL A 36 4.85 -10.76 3.89
C VAL A 36 4.53 -12.21 3.60
N ARG A 37 5.50 -13.10 3.85
CA ARG A 37 5.25 -14.53 3.83
C ARG A 37 5.18 -15.00 5.28
N PRO A 38 3.98 -15.18 5.85
CA PRO A 38 3.84 -15.69 7.20
C PRO A 38 4.40 -17.12 7.29
N VAL A 39 5.15 -17.40 8.35
CA VAL A 39 5.81 -18.71 8.57
C VAL A 39 4.80 -19.86 8.73
N HIS A 40 3.54 -19.56 9.07
CA HIS A 40 2.48 -20.54 9.33
C HIS A 40 1.26 -20.40 8.41
N ALA A 41 1.36 -19.62 7.33
CA ALA A 41 0.28 -19.56 6.34
C ALA A 41 0.82 -19.84 4.95
N ASP A 42 0.12 -20.71 4.21
CA ASP A 42 0.39 -21.00 2.79
C ASP A 42 0.11 -19.82 1.86
N ALA A 43 -0.38 -18.69 2.40
CA ALA A 43 -0.82 -17.55 1.63
C ALA A 43 0.12 -16.34 1.84
N LEU A 44 0.60 -15.77 0.74
CA LEU A 44 1.36 -14.53 0.74
C LEU A 44 0.44 -13.37 1.14
N GLY A 45 0.77 -12.64 2.20
CA GLY A 45 0.05 -11.42 2.59
C GLY A 45 0.57 -10.24 1.79
N ALA A 46 -0.28 -9.57 1.02
CA ALA A 46 0.08 -8.32 0.35
C ALA A 46 -0.53 -7.13 1.10
N HIS A 47 0.21 -6.04 1.23
CA HIS A 47 -0.21 -4.82 1.90
C HIS A 47 0.18 -3.59 1.07
N ALA A 48 -0.69 -2.59 1.06
CA ALA A 48 -0.43 -1.32 0.36
C ALA A 48 -0.60 -0.15 1.34
N TRP A 49 0.36 0.76 1.37
CA TRP A 49 0.30 1.96 2.19
C TRP A 49 0.76 3.19 1.42
N LEU A 50 0.14 4.32 1.71
CA LEU A 50 0.50 5.61 1.11
C LEU A 50 1.29 6.43 2.11
N ARG A 51 2.41 6.99 1.68
CA ARG A 51 3.22 7.94 2.44
C ARG A 51 3.14 9.31 1.80
N CYS A 52 2.98 10.34 2.61
CA CYS A 52 3.06 11.74 2.22
C CYS A 52 4.12 12.42 3.08
N GLY A 53 5.26 12.78 2.49
CA GLY A 53 6.40 13.34 3.23
C GLY A 53 6.92 12.37 4.30
N SER A 54 6.85 12.76 5.57
CA SER A 54 7.21 11.94 6.74
C SER A 54 6.06 11.09 7.29
N HIS A 55 4.83 11.27 6.80
CA HIS A 55 3.64 10.66 7.38
C HIS A 55 3.12 9.49 6.54
N ILE A 56 2.73 8.41 7.20
CA ILE A 56 1.98 7.30 6.58
C ILE A 56 0.49 7.65 6.69
N LEU A 57 -0.19 7.76 5.55
CA LEU A 57 -1.59 8.17 5.48
C LEU A 57 -2.58 7.01 5.46
N THR A 58 -2.18 5.86 4.90
CA THR A 58 -3.01 4.66 4.85
C THR A 58 -2.20 3.44 5.20
N GLY A 59 -2.82 2.39 5.74
CA GLY A 59 -2.14 1.11 6.01
C GLY A 59 -1.24 1.09 7.26
N GLU A 60 -1.47 1.96 8.24
CA GLU A 60 -0.68 2.01 9.47
C GLU A 60 -1.08 0.93 10.49
N ARG A 61 -0.20 -0.07 10.61
CA ARG A 61 0.28 -0.78 11.82
C ARG A 61 0.89 -2.10 11.33
N GLY A 62 2.18 -2.08 11.00
CA GLY A 62 2.90 -3.29 10.62
C GLY A 62 3.78 -3.20 9.36
N HIS A 63 3.86 -2.05 8.68
CA HIS A 63 4.68 -1.86 7.46
C HIS A 63 6.12 -2.38 7.60
N GLY A 64 6.73 -2.31 8.80
CA GLY A 64 8.08 -2.82 9.05
C GLY A 64 8.23 -4.35 8.95
N ARG A 65 7.12 -5.10 8.92
CA ARG A 65 7.12 -6.57 8.75
C ARG A 65 6.88 -7.01 7.30
N TYR A 66 6.57 -6.07 6.40
CA TYR A 66 6.34 -6.36 4.99
C TYR A 66 7.59 -5.98 4.18
N ALA A 67 8.07 -6.90 3.35
CA ALA A 67 9.12 -6.62 2.40
C ALA A 67 8.54 -5.76 1.28
N VAL A 68 9.06 -4.53 1.11
CA VAL A 68 8.64 -3.63 0.02
C VAL A 68 9.04 -4.24 -1.31
N VAL A 69 8.05 -4.54 -2.15
CA VAL A 69 8.26 -5.07 -3.51
C VAL A 69 8.14 -4.00 -4.58
N GLY A 70 7.54 -2.85 -4.25
CA GLY A 70 7.43 -1.73 -5.18
C GLY A 70 7.06 -0.44 -4.49
N SER A 71 7.56 0.67 -5.02
CA SER A 71 7.21 2.03 -4.59
C SER A 71 6.90 2.91 -5.79
N PHE A 72 5.75 3.57 -5.76
CA PHE A 72 5.22 4.41 -6.83
C PHE A 72 5.05 5.83 -6.32
N THR A 73 6.06 6.67 -6.57
CA THR A 73 5.97 8.12 -6.34
C THR A 73 5.22 8.81 -7.48
N ASP A 74 4.63 9.96 -7.22
CA ASP A 74 4.21 10.87 -8.27
C ASP A 74 5.45 11.45 -8.97
N ARG A 75 5.53 11.33 -10.30
CA ARG A 75 6.51 12.07 -11.11
C ARG A 75 5.88 13.43 -11.38
N ARG A 76 6.46 14.49 -10.82
CA ARG A 76 6.18 15.86 -11.30
C ARG A 76 6.38 15.86 -12.82
N SER A 77 5.33 16.17 -13.56
CA SER A 77 5.42 16.63 -14.93
C SER A 77 5.44 18.15 -14.95
#